data_AF-A0A6A6RVF4-F1
#
_entry.id   AF-A0A6A6RVF4-F1
#
_cell.length_a   1.000
_cell.length_b   1.000
_cell.length_c   1.000
_cell.angle_alpha   90.00
_cell.angle_beta   90.00
_cell.angle_gamma   90.00
#
_symmetry.space_group_name_H-M   'P 1'
#
loop_
_entity.id
_entity.type
_entity.pdbx_description
1 polymer ?
#
loop_
_entity_poly.entity_id
_entity_poly.type
_entity_poly.pdbx_seq_one_letter_code
_entity_poly.pdbx_strand_id
1 'polypeptide(L)'
;TFQVHKGLLTHHSPYFCASLKDFWAEGATNTVRLPTDNPKVFSAFFHWLYSHSGALYSGLTPEGKIPLEPAEICGIYVFGDTKVIPELCNAAIDLLFQKTFQNMAFLNALTVAYIYDNTMEKAMIRKLIVDYATRSIDLRQLRGEKQWPHDFFVRRH
;
A
#
# COMPACT_ATOMS: atom_id res chain seq x y z
N THR A 1 -13.47 -9.47 -11.99
CA THR A 1 -12.44 -9.29 -13.03
C THR A 1 -12.36 -7.83 -13.39
N PHE A 2 -11.16 -7.30 -13.62
CA PHE A 2 -10.93 -5.92 -14.03
C PHE A 2 -10.42 -5.89 -15.47
N GLN A 3 -10.89 -4.94 -16.27
CA GLN A 3 -10.44 -4.74 -17.64
C GLN A 3 -9.53 -3.52 -17.68
N VAL A 4 -8.25 -3.73 -17.99
CA VAL A 4 -7.23 -2.68 -17.90
C VAL A 4 -6.47 -2.57 -19.21
N HIS A 5 -6.13 -1.34 -19.63
CA HIS A 5 -5.29 -1.15 -20.80
C HIS A 5 -3.86 -1.65 -20.54
N LYS A 6 -3.42 -2.64 -21.34
CA LYS A 6 -2.06 -3.21 -21.29
C LYS A 6 -0.98 -2.13 -21.33
N GLY A 7 -1.12 -1.13 -22.20
CA GLY A 7 -0.16 -0.02 -22.30
C GLY A 7 0.00 0.75 -20.99
N LEU A 8 -1.10 0.97 -20.26
CA LEU A 8 -1.09 1.70 -19.00
C LEU A 8 -0.47 0.88 -17.86
N LEU A 9 -0.81 -0.41 -17.77
CA LEU A 9 -0.17 -1.32 -16.80
C LEU A 9 1.34 -1.42 -17.02
N THR A 10 1.76 -1.63 -18.27
CA THR A 10 3.17 -1.82 -18.61
C THR A 10 3.98 -0.52 -18.51
N HIS A 11 3.35 0.64 -18.69
CA HIS A 11 3.98 1.94 -18.47
C HIS A 11 4.37 2.16 -17.01
N HIS A 12 3.46 1.85 -16.08
CA HIS A 12 3.68 2.11 -14.64
C HIS A 12 4.39 0.98 -13.89
N SER A 13 4.50 -0.21 -14.48
CA SER A 13 5.00 -1.39 -13.77
C SER A 13 5.93 -2.23 -14.66
N PRO A 14 7.23 -2.25 -14.35
CA PRO A 14 8.16 -3.22 -14.94
C PRO A 14 7.72 -4.66 -14.71
N TYR A 15 7.06 -4.96 -13.58
CA TYR A 15 6.48 -6.28 -13.32
C TYR A 15 5.41 -6.64 -14.36
N PHE A 16 4.42 -5.76 -14.60
CA PHE A 16 3.40 -6.02 -15.62
C PHE A 16 3.98 -5.98 -17.04
N CYS A 17 4.99 -5.13 -17.29
CA CYS A 17 5.74 -5.14 -18.54
C CYS A 17 6.40 -6.50 -18.81
N ALA A 18 6.96 -7.14 -17.78
CA ALA A 18 7.58 -8.46 -17.90
C ALA A 18 6.55 -9.59 -18.02
N SER A 19 5.49 -9.57 -17.21
CA SER A 19 4.49 -10.65 -17.15
C SER A 19 3.55 -10.68 -18.37
N LEU A 20 3.32 -9.54 -19.02
CA LEU A 20 2.48 -9.44 -20.22
C LEU A 20 3.25 -9.58 -21.53
N LYS A 21 4.50 -10.05 -21.50
CA LYS A 21 5.23 -10.45 -22.70
C LYS A 21 4.62 -11.74 -23.25
N ASP A 22 4.49 -11.80 -24.57
CA ASP A 22 3.75 -12.88 -25.27
C ASP A 22 4.37 -14.28 -25.08
N PHE A 23 5.60 -14.35 -24.57
CA PHE A 23 6.27 -15.61 -24.21
C PHE A 23 5.68 -16.28 -22.95
N TRP A 24 4.98 -15.52 -22.10
CA TRP A 24 4.33 -16.03 -20.88
C TRP A 24 2.86 -16.34 -21.13
N ALA A 25 2.30 -17.31 -20.38
CA ALA A 25 0.90 -17.71 -20.52
C ALA A 25 -0.08 -16.54 -20.32
N GLU A 26 0.30 -15.58 -19.47
CA GLU A 26 -0.42 -14.34 -19.20
C GLU A 26 -0.44 -13.41 -20.41
N GLY A 27 0.66 -13.32 -21.17
CA GLY A 27 0.73 -12.57 -22.42
C GLY A 27 -0.13 -13.20 -23.52
N ALA A 28 -0.08 -14.52 -23.66
CA ALA A 28 -0.88 -15.26 -24.63
C ALA A 28 -2.40 -15.19 -24.35
N THR A 29 -2.79 -15.14 -23.08
CA THR A 29 -4.20 -15.07 -22.66
C THR A 29 -4.69 -13.64 -22.37
N ASN A 30 -3.80 -12.64 -22.45
CA ASN A 30 -4.02 -11.27 -21.97
C ASN A 30 -4.68 -11.20 -20.57
N THR A 31 -4.36 -12.16 -19.71
CA THR A 31 -4.98 -12.32 -18.40
C THR A 31 -3.90 -12.54 -17.35
N VAL A 32 -3.79 -11.61 -16.39
CA VAL A 32 -2.91 -11.77 -15.22
C VAL A 32 -3.74 -12.29 -14.05
N ARG A 33 -3.32 -13.41 -13.45
CA ARG A 33 -3.93 -13.95 -12.24
C ARG A 33 -3.20 -13.40 -11.01
N LEU A 34 -3.97 -12.86 -10.07
CA LEU A 34 -3.48 -12.28 -8.82
C LEU A 34 -4.15 -13.00 -7.64
N PRO A 35 -3.81 -14.28 -7.37
CA PRO A 35 -4.57 -15.12 -6.43
C PRO A 35 -4.42 -14.69 -4.96
N THR A 36 -3.32 -14.03 -4.61
CA THR A 36 -3.00 -13.59 -3.25
C THR A 36 -3.37 -12.13 -2.99
N ASP A 37 -3.69 -11.36 -4.04
CA ASP A 37 -3.94 -9.94 -3.92
C ASP A 37 -5.42 -9.67 -3.58
N ASN A 38 -5.65 -8.75 -2.64
CA ASN A 38 -7.00 -8.38 -2.21
C ASN A 38 -7.74 -7.61 -3.33
N PRO A 39 -8.96 -8.02 -3.74
CA PRO A 39 -9.73 -7.32 -4.76
C PRO A 39 -9.97 -5.83 -4.48
N LYS A 40 -10.07 -5.43 -3.21
CA LYS A 40 -10.21 -4.01 -2.82
C LYS A 40 -8.93 -3.21 -3.09
N VAL A 41 -7.77 -3.81 -2.80
CA VAL A 41 -6.46 -3.21 -3.11
C VAL A 41 -6.33 -3.02 -4.61
N PHE A 42 -6.71 -4.03 -5.40
CA PHE A 42 -6.71 -3.90 -6.85
C PHE A 42 -7.72 -2.86 -7.34
N SER A 43 -8.90 -2.74 -6.72
CA SER A 43 -9.88 -1.69 -7.06
C SER A 43 -9.31 -0.29 -6.85
N ALA A 44 -8.58 -0.06 -5.75
CA ALA A 44 -7.94 1.22 -5.49
C ALA A 44 -6.81 1.52 -6.48
N PHE A 45 -5.99 0.51 -6.82
CA PHE A 45 -5.00 0.61 -7.89
C PHE A 45 -5.67 0.94 -9.23
N PHE A 46 -6.78 0.28 -9.56
CA PHE A 46 -7.55 0.54 -10.78
C PHE A 46 -8.05 1.98 -10.82
N HIS A 47 -8.60 2.50 -9.72
CA HIS A 47 -9.00 3.91 -9.63
C HIS A 47 -7.82 4.85 -9.83
N TRP A 48 -6.70 4.60 -9.16
CA TRP A 48 -5.48 5.39 -9.31
C TRP A 48 -4.97 5.40 -10.74
N LEU A 49 -4.94 4.25 -11.39
CA LEU A 49 -4.42 4.07 -12.74
C LEU A 49 -5.19 4.90 -13.77
N TYR A 50 -6.52 5.04 -13.59
CA TYR A 50 -7.38 5.81 -14.49
C TYR A 50 -7.69 7.23 -13.97
N SER A 51 -7.18 7.60 -12.81
CA SER A 51 -7.36 8.92 -12.24
C SER A 51 -6.29 9.88 -12.73
N HIS A 52 -6.70 11.02 -13.29
CA HIS A 52 -5.76 12.08 -13.67
C HIS A 52 -5.12 12.76 -12.44
N SER A 53 -5.71 12.61 -11.25
CA SER A 53 -5.23 13.22 -10.01
C SER A 53 -4.40 12.27 -9.13
N GLY A 54 -4.25 10.99 -9.51
CA GLY A 54 -3.60 9.99 -8.67
C GLY A 54 -4.40 9.60 -7.42
N ALA A 55 -5.72 9.83 -7.43
CA ALA A 55 -6.59 9.44 -6.32
C ALA A 55 -6.82 7.91 -6.26
N LEU A 56 -6.76 7.34 -5.05
CA LEU A 56 -6.97 5.91 -4.79
C LEU A 56 -8.45 5.51 -4.62
N TYR A 57 -9.35 6.48 -4.61
CA TYR A 57 -10.80 6.30 -4.41
C TYR A 57 -11.57 7.38 -5.16
N SER A 58 -12.86 7.14 -5.42
CA SER A 58 -13.70 8.01 -6.27
C SER A 58 -14.41 9.15 -5.53
N GLY A 59 -14.56 9.05 -4.21
CA GLY A 59 -15.20 10.08 -3.39
C GLY A 59 -15.14 9.75 -1.90
N LEU A 60 -15.43 10.76 -1.07
CA LEU A 60 -15.53 10.58 0.38
C LEU A 60 -16.81 9.82 0.74
N THR A 61 -16.86 9.23 1.93
CA THR A 61 -18.10 8.69 2.51
C THR A 61 -19.11 9.83 2.74
N PRO A 62 -20.40 9.54 2.98
CA PRO A 62 -21.41 10.57 3.31
C PRO A 62 -21.00 11.48 4.48
N GLU A 63 -20.19 10.97 5.40
CA GLU A 63 -19.64 11.70 6.56
C GLU A 63 -18.39 12.52 6.22
N GLY A 64 -18.02 12.61 4.94
CA GLY A 64 -16.83 13.35 4.49
C GLY A 64 -15.52 12.64 4.81
N LYS A 65 -15.51 11.31 4.96
CA LYS A 65 -14.32 10.54 5.35
C LYS A 65 -13.66 9.84 4.17
N ILE A 66 -12.35 9.63 4.25
CA ILE A 66 -11.61 8.72 3.38
C ILE A 66 -12.20 7.29 3.52
N PRO A 67 -12.65 6.65 2.41
CA PRO A 67 -13.37 5.38 2.44
C PRO A 67 -12.47 4.14 2.56
N LEU A 68 -11.16 4.32 2.66
CA LEU A 68 -10.18 3.25 2.82
C LEU A 68 -9.67 3.20 4.26
N GLU A 69 -9.60 2.00 4.83
CA GLU A 69 -9.01 1.78 6.16
C GLU A 69 -7.49 1.70 6.11
N PRO A 70 -6.77 2.00 7.21
CA PRO A 70 -5.30 2.00 7.22
C PRO A 70 -4.68 0.69 6.71
N ALA A 71 -5.29 -0.46 7.02
CA ALA A 71 -4.85 -1.76 6.54
C ALA A 71 -4.99 -1.91 5.01
N GLU A 72 -6.07 -1.38 4.43
CA GLU A 72 -6.28 -1.38 2.98
C GLU A 72 -5.24 -0.47 2.28
N ILE A 73 -4.98 0.70 2.85
CA ILE A 73 -3.96 1.64 2.36
C ILE A 73 -2.56 1.01 2.40
N CYS A 74 -2.21 0.33 3.49
CA CYS A 74 -0.93 -0.39 3.59
C CYS A 74 -0.85 -1.57 2.60
N GLY A 75 -1.98 -2.25 2.34
CA GLY A 75 -2.08 -3.25 1.28
C GLY A 75 -1.80 -2.68 -0.10
N ILE A 76 -2.28 -1.46 -0.39
CA ILE A 76 -1.98 -0.76 -1.65
C ILE A 76 -0.50 -0.44 -1.77
N TYR A 77 0.14 0.02 -0.68
CA TYR A 77 1.59 0.24 -0.68
C TYR A 77 2.33 -1.06 -1.01
N VAL A 78 2.03 -2.16 -0.30
CA VAL A 78 2.67 -3.46 -0.51
C VAL A 78 2.47 -3.96 -1.95
N PHE A 79 1.27 -3.77 -2.49
CA PHE A 79 0.99 -4.09 -3.89
C PHE A 79 1.86 -3.27 -4.84
N GLY A 80 1.96 -1.96 -4.63
CA GLY A 80 2.82 -1.08 -5.43
C GLY A 80 4.29 -1.49 -5.34
N ASP A 81 4.79 -1.76 -4.14
CA ASP A 81 6.19 -2.17 -3.90
C ASP A 81 6.50 -3.49 -4.63
N THR A 82 5.63 -4.49 -4.45
CA THR A 82 5.79 -5.82 -5.07
C THR A 82 5.72 -5.76 -6.60
N LYS A 83 4.93 -4.85 -7.17
CA LYS A 83 4.74 -4.71 -8.63
C LYS A 83 5.63 -3.60 -9.20
N VAL A 84 6.51 -3.03 -8.38
CA VAL A 84 7.48 -2.00 -8.77
C VAL A 84 6.78 -0.77 -9.37
N ILE A 85 5.84 -0.19 -8.62
CA ILE A 85 5.04 1.00 -8.99
C ILE A 85 5.29 2.12 -7.96
N PRO A 86 6.39 2.88 -8.07
CA PRO A 86 6.76 3.89 -7.06
C PRO A 86 5.70 4.97 -6.84
N GLU A 87 5.01 5.40 -7.90
CA GLU A 87 4.00 6.44 -7.84
C GLU A 87 2.74 5.99 -7.08
N LEU A 88 2.40 4.70 -7.17
CA LEU A 88 1.33 4.12 -6.36
C LEU A 88 1.73 4.04 -4.88
N CYS A 89 2.99 3.71 -4.60
CA CYS A 89 3.53 3.68 -3.25
C CYS A 89 3.46 5.08 -2.60
N ASN A 90 3.82 6.12 -3.36
CA ASN A 90 3.74 7.51 -2.89
C ASN A 90 2.29 7.91 -2.61
N ALA A 91 1.35 7.62 -3.53
CA ALA A 91 -0.07 7.90 -3.33
C ALA A 91 -0.64 7.19 -2.09
N ALA A 92 -0.19 5.95 -1.82
CA ALA A 92 -0.59 5.21 -0.63
C ALA A 92 -0.04 5.84 0.66
N ILE A 93 1.22 6.30 0.66
CA ILE A 93 1.81 6.99 1.81
C ILE A 93 1.07 8.31 2.09
N ASP A 94 0.82 9.11 1.06
CA ASP A 94 0.10 10.38 1.20
C ASP A 94 -1.29 10.16 1.78
N LEU A 95 -2.01 9.16 1.27
CA LEU A 95 -3.34 8.82 1.77
C LEU A 95 -3.31 8.27 3.20
N LEU A 96 -2.28 7.50 3.55
CA LEU A 96 -2.11 6.96 4.90
C LEU A 96 -2.01 8.09 5.92
N PHE A 97 -1.19 9.11 5.62
CA PHE A 97 -1.07 10.29 6.47
C PHE A 97 -2.37 11.09 6.60
N GLN A 98 -3.09 11.26 5.49
CA GLN A 98 -4.39 11.93 5.53
C GLN A 98 -5.38 11.14 6.39
N LYS A 99 -5.43 9.81 6.27
CA LYS A 99 -6.31 8.95 7.07
C LYS A 99 -5.95 8.96 8.55
N THR A 100 -4.67 8.87 8.90
CA THR A 100 -4.24 8.88 10.31
C THR A 100 -4.49 10.24 10.96
N PHE A 101 -4.29 11.33 10.22
CA PHE A 101 -4.65 12.67 10.68
C PHE A 101 -6.17 12.82 10.86
N GLN A 102 -6.97 12.38 9.89
CA GLN A 102 -8.43 12.43 9.97
C GLN A 102 -8.97 11.61 11.17
N ASN A 103 -8.36 10.47 11.46
CA ASN A 103 -8.76 9.60 12.56
C ASN A 103 -8.16 10.03 13.91
N MET A 104 -7.19 10.96 13.91
CA MET A 104 -6.37 11.28 15.09
C MET A 104 -5.80 10.03 15.76
N ALA A 105 -5.41 9.04 14.96
CA ALA A 105 -4.99 7.72 15.43
C ALA A 105 -3.84 7.17 14.60
N PHE A 106 -2.89 6.52 15.29
CA PHE A 106 -1.79 5.79 14.66
C PHE A 106 -2.24 4.39 14.19
N LEU A 107 -1.39 3.71 13.42
CA LEU A 107 -1.62 2.34 12.96
C LEU A 107 -1.68 1.36 14.13
N ASN A 108 -2.55 0.35 14.02
CA ASN A 108 -2.55 -0.76 14.98
C ASN A 108 -1.40 -1.74 14.73
N ALA A 109 -1.08 -2.54 15.74
CA ALA A 109 0.03 -3.50 15.70
C ALA A 109 -0.06 -4.50 14.52
N LEU A 110 -1.27 -5.00 14.21
CA LEU A 110 -1.48 -5.95 13.10
C LEU A 110 -1.15 -5.32 11.73
N THR A 111 -1.49 -4.04 11.55
CA THR A 111 -1.21 -3.30 10.31
C THR A 111 0.30 -3.07 10.16
N VAL A 112 0.99 -2.74 11.25
CA VAL A 112 2.45 -2.59 11.25
C VAL A 112 3.14 -3.93 11.03
N ALA A 113 2.67 -5.01 11.65
CA ALA A 113 3.17 -6.36 11.40
C ALA A 113 3.04 -6.76 9.92
N TYR A 114 1.86 -6.55 9.33
CA TYR A 114 1.63 -6.82 7.91
C TYR A 114 2.66 -6.13 7.00
N ILE A 115 3.01 -4.86 7.27
CA ILE A 115 4.03 -4.15 6.49
C ILE A 115 5.41 -4.78 6.65
N TYR A 116 5.77 -5.18 7.87
CA TYR A 116 7.06 -5.81 8.15
C TYR A 116 7.14 -7.24 7.58
N ASP A 117 6.02 -7.92 7.42
CA ASP A 117 5.98 -9.26 6.83
C ASP A 117 6.01 -9.23 5.29
N ASN A 118 5.55 -8.13 4.68
CA ASN A 118 5.33 -8.05 3.22
C ASN A 118 6.22 -7.03 2.49
N THR A 119 7.21 -6.46 3.15
CA THR A 119 8.19 -5.55 2.52
C THR A 119 9.61 -6.02 2.82
N MET A 120 10.64 -5.47 2.18
CA MET A 120 12.03 -5.72 2.58
C MET A 120 12.43 -4.86 3.79
N GLU A 121 13.43 -5.28 4.57
CA GLU A 121 13.93 -4.54 5.74
C GLU A 121 14.37 -3.09 5.39
N LYS A 122 14.81 -2.88 4.15
CA LYS A 122 15.25 -1.57 3.64
C LYS A 122 14.11 -0.74 3.04
N ALA A 123 12.88 -1.24 3.01
CA ALA A 123 11.73 -0.51 2.48
C ALA A 123 11.53 0.80 3.24
N MET A 124 11.36 1.89 2.49
CA MET A 124 11.30 3.24 3.06
C MET A 124 10.08 3.43 3.97
N ILE A 125 8.96 2.74 3.69
CA ILE A 125 7.76 2.82 4.55
C ILE A 125 8.04 2.38 5.99
N ARG A 126 8.94 1.41 6.23
CA ARG A 126 9.25 0.95 7.59
C ARG A 126 9.91 2.05 8.41
N LYS A 127 10.84 2.79 7.80
CA LYS A 127 11.48 3.96 8.41
C LYS A 127 10.46 5.07 8.66
N LEU A 128 9.64 5.35 7.66
CA LEU A 128 8.62 6.39 7.70
C LEU A 128 7.60 6.17 8.83
N ILE A 129 7.15 4.93 9.03
CA ILE A 129 6.22 4.56 10.10
C ILE A 129 6.87 4.71 11.48
N VAL A 130 8.14 4.32 11.64
CA VAL A 130 8.88 4.53 12.90
C VAL A 130 9.02 6.02 13.19
N ASP A 131 9.45 6.80 12.21
CA ASP A 131 9.60 8.25 12.34
C ASP A 131 8.26 8.92 12.70
N TYR A 132 7.17 8.52 12.05
CA TYR A 132 5.84 9.02 12.38
C TYR A 132 5.41 8.62 13.80
N ALA A 133 5.61 7.37 14.19
CA ALA A 133 5.28 6.89 15.53
C ALA A 133 6.02 7.67 16.62
N THR A 134 7.33 7.92 16.44
CA THR A 134 8.13 8.69 17.41
C THR A 134 7.63 10.12 17.62
N ARG A 135 6.95 10.70 16.62
CA ARG A 135 6.42 12.06 16.66
C ARG A 135 4.96 12.14 17.11
N SER A 136 4.22 11.04 16.99
CA SER A 136 2.76 11.04 17.16
C SER A 136 2.26 10.30 18.39
N ILE A 137 3.03 9.37 18.95
CA ILE A 137 2.62 8.58 20.12
C ILE A 137 3.77 8.41 21.12
N ASP A 138 3.43 8.19 22.39
CA ASP A 138 4.43 7.78 23.38
C ASP A 138 4.79 6.30 23.17
N LEU A 139 5.89 6.05 22.46
CA LEU A 139 6.40 4.71 22.19
C LEU A 139 6.64 3.87 23.45
N ARG A 140 6.76 4.48 24.64
CA ARG A 140 6.87 3.76 25.91
C ARG A 140 5.57 3.01 26.25
N GLN A 141 4.42 3.52 25.81
CA GLN A 141 3.12 2.87 25.98
C GLN A 141 2.98 1.62 25.09
N LEU A 142 3.77 1.53 24.01
CA LEU A 142 3.78 0.37 23.12
C LEU A 142 4.79 -0.72 23.52
N ARG A 143 5.84 -0.37 24.29
CA ARG A 143 6.86 -1.32 24.79
C ARG A 143 6.27 -2.21 25.89
N GLY A 144 5.49 -3.20 25.49
CA GLY A 144 4.84 -4.17 26.38
C GLY A 144 3.79 -5.03 25.67
N GLU A 145 3.32 -4.61 24.51
CA GLU A 145 2.37 -5.36 23.70
C GLU A 145 3.09 -6.37 22.79
N LYS A 146 2.80 -7.67 22.98
CA LYS A 146 3.41 -8.80 22.22
C LYS A 146 3.17 -8.75 20.70
N GLN A 147 2.32 -7.85 20.21
CA GLN A 147 1.85 -7.83 18.83
C GLN A 147 2.70 -6.93 17.90
N TRP A 148 3.61 -6.12 18.45
CA TRP A 148 4.44 -5.23 17.65
C TRP A 148 5.68 -5.94 17.11
N PRO A 149 6.07 -5.72 15.84
CA PRO A 149 7.29 -6.31 15.27
C PRO A 149 8.52 -5.92 16.08
N HIS A 150 9.40 -6.88 16.38
CA HIS A 150 10.58 -6.63 17.21
C HIS A 150 11.45 -5.48 16.65
N ASP A 151 11.67 -5.48 15.33
CA ASP A 151 12.52 -4.49 14.64
C ASP A 151 11.94 -3.07 14.66
N PHE A 152 10.64 -2.91 14.93
CA PHE A 152 9.98 -1.61 15.05
C PHE A 152 10.61 -0.73 16.15
N PHE A 153 11.07 -1.35 17.24
CA PHE A 153 11.64 -0.62 18.38
C PHE A 153 13.15 -0.45 18.34
N VAL A 154 13.84 -1.05 17.36
CA VAL A 154 15.31 -1.21 17.36
C VAL A 154 16.04 -0.01 16.74
N ARG A 155 15.41 0.77 15.85
CA ARG A 155 16.07 1.94 15.23
C ARG A 155 15.80 3.23 16.00
N ARG A 156 16.67 3.50 16.98
CA ARG A 156 16.92 4.84 17.53
C ARG A 156 18.36 5.23 17.20
N HIS A 157 18.64 5.80 16.03
CA HIS A 157 19.86 6.56 15.77
C HIS A 157 19.56 7.67 14.77
#